data_AF-A0A7X9FMQ5-F1
#
_entry.id   AF-A0A7X9FMQ5-F1
#
_cell.length_a   1.000
_cell.length_b   1.000
_cell.length_c   1.000
_cell.angle_alpha   90.00
_cell.angle_beta   90.00
_cell.angle_gamma   90.00
#
_symmetry.space_group_name_H-M   'P 1'
#
loop_
_entity.id
_entity.type
_entity.pdbx_description
1 polymer ?
#
loop_
_entity_poly.entity_id
_entity_poly.type
_entity_poly.pdbx_seq_one_letter_code
_entity_poly.pdbx_strand_id
1 'polypeptide(L)'
;YVAGEFKAGGGSHAGRDWGKFDIVAEVVDRCPTGCMSYDGAKLTIDNSNCTRCMHCINTMPAALKIGKETGASILCGAKAPILDGAQMSSLLVPFIIVENPYDEIKEVIENIWDWWMEEGKNRERVGETIKRLSFQRLLEVTNTKAMPQHVKTPRANPYIFFKEEEVPGGWKHDEKGYRERHMR
;
A
#
# COMPACT_ATOMS: atom_id res chain seq x y z
N TYR A 1 21.02 11.90 -21.88
CA TYR A 1 21.42 11.92 -20.45
C TYR A 1 22.89 11.58 -20.28
N VAL A 2 23.34 10.35 -20.54
CA VAL A 2 24.75 9.92 -20.36
C VAL A 2 25.75 10.78 -21.17
N ALA A 3 25.37 11.18 -22.39
CA ALA A 3 26.16 12.09 -23.23
C ALA A 3 26.19 13.56 -22.75
N GLY A 4 25.39 13.93 -21.74
CA GLY A 4 25.28 15.31 -21.24
C GLY A 4 24.28 16.20 -21.98
N GLU A 5 23.68 15.73 -23.08
CA GLU A 5 22.70 16.51 -23.88
C GLU A 5 21.40 16.84 -23.13
N PHE A 6 21.03 16.01 -22.15
CA PHE A 6 19.85 16.22 -21.29
C PHE A 6 20.28 16.33 -19.84
N LYS A 7 19.79 17.35 -19.14
CA LYS A 7 20.02 17.56 -17.70
C LYS A 7 19.14 16.63 -16.88
N ALA A 8 19.73 15.93 -15.91
CA ALA A 8 19.00 15.11 -14.93
C ALA A 8 18.01 15.95 -14.12
N GLY A 9 16.89 15.35 -13.72
CA GLY A 9 15.84 16.00 -12.94
C GLY A 9 15.17 17.18 -13.66
N GLY A 10 15.29 17.30 -14.98
CA GLY A 10 14.88 18.49 -15.71
C GLY A 10 15.68 19.75 -15.34
N GLY A 11 16.89 19.59 -14.77
CA GLY A 11 17.71 20.71 -14.30
C GLY A 11 17.40 21.19 -12.88
N SER A 12 16.62 20.44 -12.09
CA SER A 12 16.23 20.80 -10.71
C SER A 12 17.40 21.08 -9.75
N HIS A 13 18.60 20.58 -10.07
CA HIS A 13 19.81 20.75 -9.26
C HIS A 13 20.86 21.66 -9.90
N ALA A 14 20.52 22.43 -10.94
CA ALA A 14 21.47 23.26 -11.69
C ALA A 14 22.12 24.39 -10.89
N GLY A 15 21.61 24.71 -9.69
CA GLY A 15 22.15 25.75 -8.81
C GLY A 15 23.43 25.36 -8.05
N ARG A 16 23.90 24.12 -8.20
CA ARG A 16 25.16 23.63 -7.61
C ARG A 16 25.86 22.70 -8.60
N ASP A 17 27.19 22.70 -8.60
CA ASP A 17 27.97 21.72 -9.36
C ASP A 17 28.00 20.37 -8.60
N TRP A 18 27.39 19.35 -9.20
CA TRP A 18 27.35 17.97 -8.71
C TRP A 18 28.22 17.03 -9.56
N GLY A 19 28.95 17.56 -10.55
CA GLY A 19 29.65 16.79 -11.56
C GLY A 19 28.78 16.39 -12.75
N LYS A 20 29.36 15.57 -13.63
CA LYS A 20 28.65 15.01 -14.79
C LYS A 20 27.66 13.94 -14.32
N PHE A 21 26.50 13.88 -14.98
CA PHE A 21 25.49 12.85 -14.71
C PHE A 21 26.08 11.44 -14.79
N ASP A 22 25.90 10.68 -13.71
CA ASP A 22 26.26 9.27 -13.61
C ASP A 22 24.99 8.43 -13.45
N ILE A 23 24.59 7.74 -14.52
CA ILE A 23 23.38 6.91 -14.53
C ILE A 23 23.42 5.77 -13.51
N VAL A 24 24.62 5.23 -13.22
CA VAL A 24 24.76 4.14 -12.26
C VAL A 24 24.54 4.70 -10.86
N ALA A 25 25.30 5.75 -10.48
CA ALA A 25 25.26 6.31 -9.13
C ALA A 25 23.96 7.08 -8.80
N GLU A 26 23.31 7.70 -9.80
CA GLU A 26 22.14 8.55 -9.60
C GLU A 26 20.81 7.83 -9.86
N VAL A 27 20.80 6.74 -10.64
CA VAL A 27 19.57 6.00 -11.00
C VAL A 27 19.61 4.55 -10.57
N VAL A 28 20.59 3.77 -11.05
CA VAL A 28 20.62 2.30 -10.83
C VAL A 28 20.80 1.99 -9.35
N ASP A 29 21.84 2.52 -8.72
CA ASP A 29 22.17 2.29 -7.30
C ASP A 29 21.17 2.93 -6.33
N ARG A 30 20.29 3.80 -6.85
CA ARG A 30 19.24 4.49 -6.08
C ARG A 30 17.86 3.85 -6.25
N CYS A 31 17.71 2.86 -7.13
CA CYS A 31 16.47 2.14 -7.28
C CYS A 31 16.18 1.35 -5.99
N PRO A 32 15.06 1.59 -5.28
CA PRO A 32 14.82 0.99 -3.97
C PRO A 32 14.71 -0.55 -4.00
N THR A 33 14.39 -1.13 -5.14
CA THR A 33 14.30 -2.59 -5.33
C THR A 33 15.48 -3.17 -6.09
N GLY A 34 16.43 -2.35 -6.55
CA GLY A 34 17.55 -2.82 -7.38
C GLY A 34 17.14 -3.45 -8.71
N CYS A 35 15.92 -3.18 -9.20
CA CYS A 35 15.38 -3.83 -10.41
C CYS A 35 15.89 -3.23 -11.73
N MET A 36 16.96 -2.44 -11.71
CA MET A 36 17.49 -1.73 -12.88
C MET A 36 18.92 -2.18 -13.15
N SER A 37 19.30 -2.28 -14.43
CA SER A 37 20.66 -2.62 -14.84
C SER A 37 21.07 -1.78 -16.05
N TYR A 38 22.34 -1.37 -16.10
CA TYR A 38 22.92 -0.61 -17.21
C TYR A 38 24.22 -1.27 -17.67
N ASP A 39 24.33 -1.56 -18.97
CA ASP A 39 25.48 -2.26 -19.56
C ASP A 39 26.51 -1.30 -20.22
N GLY A 40 26.35 0.01 -20.05
CA GLY A 40 27.15 1.04 -20.72
C GLY A 40 26.51 1.59 -22.00
N ALA A 41 25.45 0.97 -22.52
CA ALA A 41 24.71 1.45 -23.69
C ALA A 41 23.19 1.47 -23.44
N LYS A 42 22.64 0.42 -22.83
CA LYS A 42 21.22 0.18 -22.64
C LYS A 42 20.86 0.07 -21.17
N LEU A 43 19.81 0.79 -20.80
CA LEU A 43 19.15 0.64 -19.50
C LEU A 43 18.03 -0.41 -19.62
N THR A 44 18.04 -1.38 -18.71
CA THR A 44 17.00 -2.42 -18.59
C THR A 44 16.34 -2.32 -17.22
N ILE A 45 15.03 -2.54 -17.17
CA ILE A 45 14.22 -2.47 -15.94
C ILE A 45 13.38 -3.74 -15.86
N ASP A 46 13.54 -4.49 -14.78
CA ASP A 46 12.61 -5.55 -14.40
C ASP A 46 11.37 -4.95 -13.73
N ASN A 47 10.35 -4.70 -14.55
CA ASN A 47 9.10 -4.08 -14.10
C ASN A 47 8.34 -4.93 -13.08
N SER A 48 8.56 -6.25 -13.03
CA SER A 48 7.88 -7.14 -12.07
C SER A 48 8.32 -6.86 -10.63
N ASN A 49 9.57 -6.41 -10.46
CA ASN A 49 10.15 -6.00 -9.18
C ASN A 49 10.18 -4.48 -8.99
N CYS A 50 9.51 -3.71 -9.86
CA CYS A 50 9.41 -2.26 -9.74
C CYS A 50 8.22 -1.86 -8.82
N THR A 51 8.51 -1.10 -7.77
CA THR A 51 7.48 -0.56 -6.85
C THR A 51 6.89 0.78 -7.31
N ARG A 52 7.25 1.25 -8.51
CA ARG A 52 6.73 2.49 -9.10
C ARG A 52 6.97 3.74 -8.24
N CYS A 53 8.13 3.82 -7.59
CA CYS A 53 8.52 4.95 -6.71
C CYS A 53 8.79 6.28 -7.43
N MET A 54 8.70 6.32 -8.76
CA MET A 54 8.96 7.48 -9.64
C MET A 54 10.40 7.98 -9.72
N HIS A 55 11.35 7.50 -8.90
CA HIS A 55 12.74 8.00 -8.88
C HIS A 55 13.37 8.10 -10.28
N CYS A 56 13.41 7.01 -11.02
CA CYS A 56 14.05 6.98 -12.34
C CYS A 56 13.36 7.88 -13.38
N ILE A 57 12.03 7.98 -13.35
CA ILE A 57 11.24 8.87 -14.22
C ILE A 57 11.51 10.34 -13.83
N ASN A 58 11.54 10.65 -12.54
CA ASN A 58 11.84 11.99 -12.04
C ASN A 58 13.24 12.43 -12.47
N THR A 59 14.23 11.53 -12.42
CA THR A 59 15.62 11.82 -12.81
C THR A 59 15.78 11.91 -14.32
N MET A 60 15.10 11.07 -15.12
CA MET A 60 15.24 11.02 -16.59
C MET A 60 13.90 11.19 -17.33
N PRO A 61 13.16 12.30 -17.15
CA PRO A 61 11.79 12.45 -17.67
C PRO A 61 11.68 12.51 -19.20
N ALA A 62 12.76 12.84 -19.91
CA ALA A 62 12.78 12.81 -21.37
C ALA A 62 12.97 11.38 -21.94
N ALA A 63 13.49 10.44 -21.14
CA ALA A 63 13.80 9.07 -21.58
C ALA A 63 12.83 8.01 -21.02
N LEU A 64 12.41 8.15 -19.76
CA LEU A 64 11.51 7.21 -19.10
C LEU A 64 10.12 7.79 -18.95
N LYS A 65 9.10 6.99 -19.29
CA LYS A 65 7.68 7.37 -19.24
C LYS A 65 6.91 6.34 -18.42
N ILE A 66 5.72 6.73 -17.97
CA ILE A 66 4.78 5.82 -17.31
C ILE A 66 4.32 4.72 -18.28
N GLY A 67 3.79 3.63 -17.71
CA GLY A 67 3.12 2.58 -18.47
C GLY A 67 1.84 3.09 -19.16
N LYS A 68 1.35 2.31 -20.12
CA LYS A 68 0.10 2.63 -20.85
C LYS A 68 -1.15 2.22 -20.08
N GLU A 69 -1.07 1.18 -19.27
CA GLU A 69 -2.14 0.76 -18.36
C GLU A 69 -2.07 1.61 -17.09
N THR A 70 -3.03 2.53 -16.97
CA THR A 70 -3.06 3.54 -15.91
C THR A 70 -4.25 3.35 -14.98
N GLY A 71 -4.09 3.77 -13.74
CA GLY A 71 -5.11 3.74 -12.70
C GLY A 71 -4.59 4.44 -11.45
N ALA A 72 -5.24 4.22 -10.31
CA ALA A 72 -4.85 4.80 -9.03
C ALA A 72 -4.81 3.75 -7.91
N SER A 73 -4.17 4.10 -6.80
CA SER A 73 -4.30 3.36 -5.54
C SER A 73 -5.17 4.17 -4.58
N ILE A 74 -6.01 3.49 -3.81
CA ILE A 74 -6.80 4.12 -2.74
C ILE A 74 -6.11 3.82 -1.41
N LEU A 75 -5.75 4.87 -0.68
CA LEU A 75 -5.21 4.78 0.68
C LEU A 75 -6.16 5.49 1.65
N CYS A 76 -6.42 4.90 2.81
CA CYS A 76 -7.41 5.39 3.77
C CYS A 76 -6.83 5.65 5.17
N GLY A 77 -7.44 6.56 5.93
CA GLY A 77 -7.16 6.74 7.36
C GLY A 77 -6.14 7.83 7.73
N ALA A 78 -5.70 8.68 6.82
CA ALA A 78 -4.79 9.78 7.15
C ALA A 78 -5.46 10.81 8.09
N LYS A 79 -4.74 11.24 9.13
CA LYS A 79 -5.18 12.30 10.04
C LYS A 79 -4.03 12.97 10.78
N ALA A 80 -4.30 14.19 11.23
CA ALA A 80 -3.47 14.92 12.18
C ALA A 80 -3.49 14.25 13.59
N PRO A 81 -2.63 14.69 14.54
CA PRO A 81 -2.45 14.00 15.81
C PRO A 81 -3.71 13.75 16.65
N ILE A 82 -4.62 14.71 16.78
CA ILE A 82 -5.77 14.59 17.70
C ILE A 82 -6.79 13.55 17.17
N LEU A 83 -7.24 12.56 17.95
CA LEU A 83 -6.88 12.24 19.34
C LEU A 83 -5.78 11.16 19.42
N ASP A 84 -5.93 10.04 18.70
CA ASP A 84 -5.10 8.83 18.89
C ASP A 84 -3.82 8.79 18.05
N GLY A 85 -3.18 9.95 17.88
CA GLY A 85 -1.93 10.11 17.13
C GLY A 85 -2.12 10.39 15.65
N ALA A 86 -1.03 10.83 15.03
CA ALA A 86 -1.00 11.13 13.60
C ALA A 86 -0.95 9.84 12.79
N GLN A 87 -1.63 9.84 11.66
CA GLN A 87 -1.64 8.72 10.73
C GLN A 87 -1.38 9.23 9.32
N MET A 88 -0.47 8.57 8.61
CA MET A 88 -0.53 8.53 7.15
C MET A 88 -1.56 7.48 6.73
N SER A 89 -2.05 7.60 5.49
CA SER A 89 -3.01 6.65 4.96
C SER A 89 -2.37 5.27 4.75
N SER A 90 -3.17 4.22 4.93
CA SER A 90 -2.80 2.83 4.69
C SER A 90 -3.39 2.34 3.36
N LEU A 91 -2.66 1.51 2.61
CA LEU A 91 -3.08 1.02 1.31
C LEU A 91 -4.31 0.11 1.44
N LEU A 92 -5.42 0.50 0.80
CA LEU A 92 -6.67 -0.27 0.78
C LEU A 92 -6.87 -0.97 -0.56
N VAL A 93 -6.89 -0.21 -1.66
CA VAL A 93 -7.03 -0.76 -3.02
C VAL A 93 -5.72 -0.50 -3.76
N PRO A 94 -4.92 -1.54 -4.07
CA PRO A 94 -3.63 -1.36 -4.75
C PRO A 94 -3.75 -0.77 -6.15
N PHE A 95 -4.80 -1.12 -6.88
CA PHE A 95 -5.04 -0.62 -8.22
C PHE A 95 -6.54 -0.58 -8.51
N ILE A 96 -7.01 0.56 -8.98
CA ILE A 96 -8.37 0.78 -9.48
C ILE A 96 -8.29 1.55 -10.80
N ILE A 97 -9.17 1.21 -11.74
CA ILE A 97 -9.30 1.94 -12.99
C ILE A 97 -9.91 3.31 -12.69
N VAL A 98 -9.41 4.34 -13.38
CA VAL A 98 -9.88 5.72 -13.21
C VAL A 98 -10.50 6.16 -14.53
N GLU A 99 -11.76 5.78 -14.73
CA GLU A 99 -12.52 6.10 -15.93
C GLU A 99 -13.86 6.71 -15.52
N ASN A 100 -14.30 7.74 -16.25
CA ASN A 100 -15.60 8.38 -16.01
C ASN A 100 -16.72 7.37 -16.32
N PRO A 101 -17.71 7.16 -15.42
CA PRO A 101 -18.15 8.04 -14.30
C PRO A 101 -17.59 7.72 -12.91
N TYR A 102 -16.50 6.95 -12.83
CA TYR A 102 -15.75 6.61 -11.61
C TYR A 102 -16.55 5.76 -10.62
N ASP A 103 -17.43 4.91 -11.12
CA ASP A 103 -18.36 4.15 -10.28
C ASP A 103 -17.61 3.18 -9.36
N GLU A 104 -16.51 2.58 -9.80
CA GLU A 104 -15.69 1.70 -8.95
C GLU A 104 -15.05 2.47 -7.78
N ILE A 105 -14.67 3.73 -8.00
CA ILE A 105 -14.10 4.59 -6.94
C ILE A 105 -15.22 5.01 -5.98
N LYS A 106 -16.37 5.40 -6.52
CA LYS A 106 -17.55 5.82 -5.74
C LYS A 106 -18.07 4.68 -4.86
N GLU A 107 -18.12 3.45 -5.38
CA GLU A 107 -18.49 2.25 -4.60
C GLU A 107 -17.58 2.06 -3.38
N VAL A 108 -16.27 2.25 -3.52
CA VAL A 108 -15.34 2.18 -2.38
C VAL A 108 -15.62 3.30 -1.36
N ILE A 109 -15.92 4.52 -1.83
CA ILE A 109 -16.23 5.67 -0.96
C ILE A 109 -17.53 5.43 -0.18
N GLU A 110 -18.59 5.02 -0.87
CA GLU A 110 -19.92 4.78 -0.31
C GLU A 110 -19.88 3.65 0.72
N ASN A 111 -19.22 2.52 0.41
CA ASN A 111 -19.06 1.42 1.36
C ASN A 111 -18.28 1.83 2.63
N ILE A 112 -17.27 2.71 2.51
CA ILE A 112 -16.56 3.25 3.67
C ILE A 112 -17.47 4.16 4.49
N TRP A 113 -18.28 4.99 3.83
CA TRP A 113 -19.21 5.90 4.50
C TRP A 113 -20.31 5.15 5.23
N ASP A 114 -20.99 4.20 4.58
CA ASP A 114 -22.07 3.42 5.19
C ASP A 114 -21.59 2.72 6.47
N TRP A 115 -20.37 2.15 6.43
CA TRP A 115 -19.77 1.56 7.61
C TRP A 115 -19.37 2.59 8.68
N TRP A 116 -18.65 3.65 8.29
CA TRP A 116 -18.12 4.63 9.26
C TRP A 116 -19.21 5.52 9.87
N MET A 117 -20.30 5.79 9.14
CA MET A 117 -21.42 6.58 9.65
C MET A 117 -22.20 5.85 10.73
N GLU A 118 -22.31 4.52 10.65
CA GLU A 118 -22.99 3.70 11.66
C GLU A 118 -22.06 3.34 12.83
N GLU A 119 -20.80 2.98 12.55
CA GLU A 119 -19.88 2.44 13.57
C GLU A 119 -18.97 3.51 14.19
N GLY A 120 -18.85 4.67 13.55
CA GLY A 120 -18.01 5.78 13.98
C GLY A 120 -18.52 6.40 15.27
N LYS A 121 -17.63 6.55 16.26
CA LYS A 121 -17.99 7.27 17.49
C LYS A 121 -18.04 8.79 17.22
N ASN A 122 -18.66 9.52 18.14
CA ASN A 122 -18.69 10.98 18.10
C ASN A 122 -17.27 11.56 17.94
N ARG A 123 -17.05 12.31 16.86
CA ARG A 123 -15.77 12.94 16.48
C ARG A 123 -14.60 11.97 16.25
N GLU A 124 -14.88 10.69 16.00
CA GLU A 124 -13.86 9.69 15.66
C GLU A 124 -13.59 9.71 14.16
N ARG A 125 -12.33 9.85 13.75
CA ARG A 125 -11.95 9.81 12.33
C ARG A 125 -11.92 8.37 11.83
N VAL A 126 -12.15 8.17 10.52
CA VAL A 126 -12.07 6.83 9.90
C VAL A 126 -10.79 6.06 10.23
N GLY A 127 -9.64 6.74 10.31
CA GLY A 127 -8.36 6.13 10.71
C GLY A 127 -8.33 5.59 12.15
N GLU A 128 -9.08 6.21 13.06
CA GLU A 128 -9.25 5.78 14.45
C GLU A 128 -10.26 4.64 14.54
N THR A 129 -11.36 4.71 13.77
CA THR A 129 -12.32 3.60 13.62
C THR A 129 -11.62 2.34 13.09
N ILE A 130 -10.73 2.46 12.09
CA ILE A 130 -9.90 1.35 11.57
C ILE A 130 -8.99 0.77 12.67
N LYS A 131 -8.35 1.61 13.49
CA LYS A 131 -7.51 1.15 14.62
C LYS A 131 -8.33 0.42 15.68
N ARG A 132 -9.54 0.90 15.96
CA ARG A 132 -10.42 0.34 16.99
C ARG A 132 -11.08 -0.96 16.55
N LEU A 133 -11.61 -1.00 15.33
CA LEU A 133 -12.42 -2.12 14.84
C LEU A 133 -11.64 -3.16 14.05
N SER A 134 -10.48 -2.80 13.50
CA SER A 134 -9.59 -3.62 12.66
C SER A 134 -9.60 -3.24 11.18
N PHE A 135 -8.42 -3.39 10.55
CA PHE A 135 -8.26 -3.27 9.10
C PHE A 135 -9.02 -4.38 8.35
N GLN A 136 -9.13 -5.58 8.95
CA GLN A 136 -9.95 -6.66 8.40
C GLN A 136 -11.41 -6.24 8.23
N ARG A 137 -11.96 -5.43 9.15
CA ARG A 137 -13.34 -4.96 9.02
C ARG A 137 -13.50 -3.99 7.85
N LEU A 138 -12.53 -3.09 7.65
CA LEU A 138 -12.49 -2.22 6.47
C LEU A 138 -12.47 -3.04 5.18
N LEU A 139 -11.67 -4.10 5.11
CA LEU A 139 -11.60 -4.99 3.96
C LEU A 139 -12.93 -5.71 3.68
N GLU A 140 -13.64 -6.16 4.72
CA GLU A 140 -14.94 -6.79 4.57
C GLU A 140 -15.98 -5.84 4.00
N VAL A 141 -16.10 -4.63 4.55
CA VAL A 141 -17.15 -3.67 4.14
C VAL A 141 -16.89 -3.11 2.75
N THR A 142 -15.63 -3.01 2.31
CA THR A 142 -15.29 -2.61 0.93
C THR A 142 -15.12 -3.79 -0.02
N ASN A 143 -15.57 -4.99 0.38
CA ASN A 143 -15.49 -6.23 -0.41
C ASN A 143 -14.09 -6.48 -1.01
N THR A 144 -13.04 -6.13 -0.25
CA THR A 144 -11.65 -6.19 -0.70
C THR A 144 -10.96 -7.40 -0.10
N LYS A 145 -10.49 -8.32 -0.94
CA LYS A 145 -9.75 -9.50 -0.46
C LYS A 145 -8.42 -9.08 0.17
N ALA A 146 -8.14 -9.58 1.37
CA ALA A 146 -6.86 -9.40 2.03
C ALA A 146 -5.70 -9.92 1.17
N MET A 147 -4.62 -9.14 1.08
CA MET A 147 -3.43 -9.47 0.31
C MET A 147 -2.15 -8.94 0.96
N PRO A 148 -0.96 -9.48 0.64
CA PRO A 148 0.31 -9.05 1.24
C PRO A 148 0.58 -7.54 1.13
N GLN A 149 0.10 -6.90 0.08
CA GLN A 149 0.25 -5.46 -0.18
C GLN A 149 -0.41 -4.58 0.88
N HIS A 150 -1.40 -5.10 1.63
CA HIS A 150 -2.08 -4.36 2.69
C HIS A 150 -1.22 -4.15 3.94
N VAL A 151 -0.11 -4.88 4.08
CA VAL A 151 0.77 -4.78 5.24
C VAL A 151 2.21 -4.51 4.82
N LYS A 152 2.91 -3.71 5.63
CA LYS A 152 4.37 -3.59 5.52
C LYS A 152 5.06 -4.87 6.02
N THR A 153 4.54 -5.43 7.10
CA THR A 153 5.02 -6.67 7.72
C THR A 153 3.82 -7.40 8.35
N PRO A 154 3.77 -8.74 8.33
CA PRO A 154 2.81 -9.49 9.11
C PRO A 154 2.89 -9.16 10.61
N ARG A 155 1.82 -9.48 11.35
CA ARG A 155 1.83 -9.33 12.80
C ARG A 155 2.88 -10.23 13.45
N ALA A 156 3.58 -9.71 14.47
CA ALA A 156 4.54 -10.48 15.27
C ALA A 156 3.91 -11.11 16.52
N ASN A 157 2.73 -10.66 16.93
CA ASN A 157 2.04 -11.17 18.12
C ASN A 157 1.00 -12.25 17.75
N PRO A 158 0.83 -13.30 18.58
CA PRO A 158 0.04 -14.48 18.23
C PRO A 158 -1.46 -14.37 18.54
N TYR A 159 -2.00 -13.18 18.86
CA TYR A 159 -3.41 -13.00 19.23
C TYR A 159 -4.36 -13.00 18.02
N ILE A 160 -4.36 -14.10 17.29
CA ILE A 160 -5.12 -14.28 16.05
C ILE A 160 -6.58 -14.62 16.41
N PHE A 161 -7.50 -13.80 15.91
CA PHE A 161 -8.93 -14.08 15.97
C PHE A 161 -9.32 -14.94 14.77
N PHE A 162 -10.18 -15.92 15.01
CA PHE A 162 -10.84 -16.72 13.99
C PHE A 162 -12.33 -16.46 14.07
N LYS A 163 -13.05 -16.60 12.96
CA LYS A 163 -14.51 -16.67 13.00
C LYS A 163 -14.94 -18.06 13.45
N GLU A 164 -16.07 -18.16 14.15
CA GLU A 164 -16.55 -19.45 14.66
C GLU A 164 -16.75 -20.45 13.52
N GLU A 165 -17.29 -19.99 12.38
CA GLU A 165 -17.51 -20.80 11.18
C GLU A 165 -16.22 -21.33 10.52
N GLU A 166 -15.06 -20.75 10.82
CA GLU A 166 -13.76 -21.19 10.30
C GLU A 166 -13.11 -22.28 11.17
N VAL A 167 -13.62 -22.50 12.39
CA VAL A 167 -13.06 -23.45 13.35
C VAL A 167 -13.91 -24.74 13.36
N PRO A 168 -13.36 -25.89 12.95
CA PRO A 168 -14.10 -27.15 12.97
C PRO A 168 -14.63 -27.47 14.38
N GLY A 169 -15.95 -27.60 14.51
CA GLY A 169 -16.65 -27.87 15.78
C GLY A 169 -17.21 -26.62 16.48
N GLY A 170 -16.92 -25.41 15.99
CA GLY A 170 -17.38 -24.16 16.59
C GLY A 170 -16.87 -23.94 18.01
N TRP A 171 -17.55 -23.09 18.79
CA TRP A 171 -17.14 -22.75 20.16
C TRP A 171 -18.03 -23.34 21.24
N LYS A 172 -19.03 -24.14 20.86
CA LYS A 172 -19.85 -24.90 21.82
C LYS A 172 -19.04 -26.09 22.35
N HIS A 173 -18.46 -25.93 23.53
CA HIS A 173 -17.61 -26.96 24.13
C HIS A 173 -18.40 -27.95 25.00
N ASP A 174 -18.12 -29.25 24.84
CA ASP A 174 -18.57 -30.32 25.73
C ASP A 174 -17.51 -30.58 26.82
N GLU A 175 -17.70 -30.00 28.00
CA GLU A 175 -16.81 -30.19 29.14
C GLU A 175 -16.78 -31.65 29.61
N LYS A 176 -17.92 -32.36 29.56
CA LYS A 176 -18.01 -33.75 30.03
C LYS A 176 -17.17 -34.66 29.12
N GLY A 177 -17.33 -34.54 27.81
CA GLY A 177 -16.52 -35.27 26.84
C GLY A 177 -15.03 -34.94 26.95
N TYR A 178 -14.66 -33.70 27.28
CA TYR A 178 -13.25 -33.37 27.56
C TYR A 178 -12.70 -34.14 28.78
N ARG A 179 -13.48 -34.22 29.86
CA ARG A 179 -13.06 -34.89 31.12
C ARG A 179 -13.01 -36.41 31.03
N GLU A 180 -13.77 -37.03 30.13
CA GLU A 180 -13.64 -38.47 29.85
C GLU A 180 -12.25 -38.83 29.28
N ARG A 181 -11.58 -37.89 28.62
CA ARG A 181 -10.22 -38.07 28.06
C ARG A 181 -9.12 -37.51 28.95
N HIS A 182 -9.45 -36.62 29.89
CA HIS A 182 -8.47 -35.91 30.72
C HIS A 182 -8.92 -35.91 32.19
N MET A 183 -8.29 -36.78 32.99
CA MET A 183 -8.45 -36.79 34.46
C MET A 183 -8.02 -35.45 35.06
N ARG A 184 -8.67 -35.08 36.17
CA ARG A 184 -8.46 -33.80 36.85
C ARG A 184 -7.32 -33.87 37.87
#